data_AF-A0A523TP99-F1
#
_entry.id   AF-A0A523TP99-F1
#
_cell.length_a   1.000
_cell.length_b   1.000
_cell.length_c   1.000
_cell.angle_alpha   90.00
_cell.angle_beta   90.00
_cell.angle_gamma   90.00
#
_symmetry.space_group_name_H-M   'P 1'
#
loop_
_entity.id
_entity.type
_entity.pdbx_description
1 polymer ?
#
loop_
_entity_poly.entity_id
_entity_poly.type
_entity_poly.pdbx_seq_one_letter_code
_entity_poly.pdbx_strand_id
1 'polypeptide(L)'
;MGLDAVLEKIKDAGEAECKSMKAEAEADAEKITGKAKTEAENAEKKHAETVSAEIERLRTQELSSAEIEARKTVLNAQNDVLEKLRSSVLDAFGKLPKAKREAILKKLIAEASGEIPTGTIRCAKADVETVKKLVKYTMGDPIDSTGGFIVTSEDGSVTLDMRFETKLENIWNEHLRDITKRLFGEK
;
A
#
# COMPACT_ATOMS: atom_id res chain seq x y z
N MET A 1 -73.72 -73.62 3.94
CA MET A 1 -73.40 -73.25 2.54
C MET A 1 -73.44 -71.74 2.29
N GLY A 2 -74.40 -70.97 2.84
CA GLY A 2 -74.40 -69.50 2.66
C GLY A 2 -73.39 -68.73 3.52
N LEU A 3 -73.11 -69.19 4.75
CA LEU A 3 -72.22 -68.51 5.68
C LEU A 3 -70.74 -68.64 5.28
N ASP A 4 -70.31 -69.82 4.85
CA ASP A 4 -68.92 -70.07 4.41
C ASP A 4 -68.54 -69.21 3.20
N ALA A 5 -69.47 -69.07 2.23
CA ALA A 5 -69.27 -68.23 1.06
C ALA A 5 -69.21 -66.72 1.37
N VAL A 6 -69.91 -66.28 2.43
CA VAL A 6 -69.82 -64.89 2.91
C VAL A 6 -68.49 -64.66 3.63
N LEU A 7 -68.03 -65.65 4.40
CA LEU A 7 -66.76 -65.60 5.12
C LEU A 7 -65.56 -65.58 4.17
N GLU A 8 -65.62 -66.34 3.08
CA GLU A 8 -64.62 -66.36 2.00
C GLU A 8 -64.58 -65.00 1.27
N LYS A 9 -65.73 -64.43 0.92
CA LYS A 9 -65.79 -63.08 0.32
C LYS A 9 -65.23 -61.98 1.21
N ILE A 10 -65.45 -62.05 2.53
CA ILE A 10 -64.89 -61.08 3.49
C ILE A 10 -63.37 -61.23 3.56
N LYS A 11 -62.85 -62.47 3.52
CA LYS A 11 -61.42 -62.74 3.46
C LYS A 11 -60.78 -62.20 2.18
N ASP A 12 -61.38 -62.50 1.02
CA ASP A 12 -60.87 -62.04 -0.27
C ASP A 12 -60.89 -60.51 -0.37
N ALA A 13 -61.95 -59.87 0.14
CA ALA A 13 -62.03 -58.41 0.21
C ALA A 13 -60.94 -57.82 1.13
N GLY A 14 -60.72 -58.42 2.31
CA GLY A 14 -59.67 -57.98 3.24
C GLY A 14 -58.26 -58.19 2.71
N GLU A 15 -58.01 -59.29 1.97
CA GLU A 15 -56.73 -59.53 1.30
C GLU A 15 -56.48 -58.55 0.15
N ALA A 16 -57.52 -58.22 -0.62
CA ALA A 16 -57.44 -57.21 -1.68
C ALA A 16 -57.15 -55.82 -1.09
N GLU A 17 -57.81 -55.45 0.01
CA GLU A 17 -57.60 -54.17 0.70
C GLU A 17 -56.19 -54.09 1.30
N CYS A 18 -55.70 -55.16 1.95
CA CYS A 18 -54.32 -55.25 2.43
C CYS A 18 -53.29 -55.14 1.31
N LYS A 19 -53.54 -55.75 0.15
CA LYS A 19 -52.66 -55.63 -1.02
C LYS A 19 -52.65 -54.20 -1.56
N SER A 20 -53.81 -53.55 -1.64
CA SER A 20 -53.92 -52.16 -2.08
C SER A 20 -53.16 -51.21 -1.15
N MET A 21 -53.36 -51.35 0.18
CA MET A 21 -52.63 -50.55 1.17
C MET A 21 -51.12 -50.74 1.09
N LYS A 22 -50.64 -51.98 0.90
CA LYS A 22 -49.21 -52.23 0.75
C LYS A 22 -48.64 -51.61 -0.51
N ALA A 23 -49.34 -51.73 -1.64
CA ALA A 23 -48.93 -51.12 -2.89
C ALA A 23 -48.89 -49.59 -2.81
N GLU A 24 -49.88 -48.97 -2.15
CA GLU A 24 -49.88 -47.52 -1.90
C GLU A 24 -48.73 -47.10 -0.99
N ALA A 25 -48.48 -47.83 0.11
CA ALA A 25 -47.38 -47.55 1.02
C ALA A 25 -46.00 -47.71 0.36
N GLU A 26 -45.82 -48.71 -0.50
CA GLU A 26 -44.59 -48.91 -1.29
C GLU A 26 -44.39 -47.77 -2.30
N ALA A 27 -45.46 -47.37 -3.01
CA ALA A 27 -45.40 -46.25 -3.96
C ALA A 27 -45.08 -44.91 -3.28
N ASP A 28 -45.62 -44.68 -2.07
CA ASP A 28 -45.30 -43.49 -1.28
C ASP A 28 -43.88 -43.53 -0.72
N ALA A 29 -43.40 -44.69 -0.28
CA ALA A 29 -42.01 -44.87 0.15
C ALA A 29 -41.01 -44.60 -1.00
N GLU A 30 -41.29 -45.09 -2.21
CA GLU A 30 -40.48 -44.80 -3.40
C GLU A 30 -40.49 -43.30 -3.75
N LYS A 31 -41.65 -42.63 -3.66
CA LYS A 31 -41.71 -41.18 -3.88
C LYS A 31 -40.92 -40.40 -2.84
N ILE A 32 -41.01 -40.76 -1.56
CA ILE A 32 -40.28 -40.08 -0.48
C ILE A 32 -38.77 -40.26 -0.67
N THR A 33 -38.33 -41.49 -0.93
CA THR A 33 -36.90 -41.77 -1.14
C THR A 33 -36.37 -41.13 -2.42
N GLY A 34 -37.14 -41.11 -3.51
CA GLY A 34 -36.79 -40.42 -4.75
C GLY A 34 -36.66 -38.91 -4.57
N LYS A 35 -37.59 -38.27 -3.83
CA LYS A 35 -37.50 -36.84 -3.48
C LYS A 35 -36.28 -36.55 -2.62
N ALA A 36 -36.06 -37.31 -1.55
CA ALA A 36 -34.91 -37.14 -0.66
C ALA A 36 -33.58 -37.30 -1.41
N LYS A 37 -33.49 -38.26 -2.34
CA LYS A 37 -32.30 -38.44 -3.18
C LYS A 37 -32.07 -37.25 -4.12
N THR A 38 -33.13 -36.76 -4.75
CA THR A 38 -33.05 -35.60 -5.66
C THR A 38 -32.64 -34.33 -4.90
N GLU A 39 -33.19 -34.14 -3.70
CA GLU A 39 -32.82 -33.04 -2.80
C GLU A 39 -31.36 -33.14 -2.36
N ALA A 40 -30.88 -34.33 -2.01
CA ALA A 40 -29.48 -34.57 -1.67
C ALA A 40 -28.54 -34.26 -2.84
N GLU A 41 -28.85 -34.75 -4.05
CA GLU A 41 -28.05 -34.47 -5.26
C GLU A 41 -28.02 -32.97 -5.59
N ASN A 42 -29.15 -32.28 -5.43
CA ASN A 42 -29.21 -30.82 -5.64
C ASN A 42 -28.42 -30.06 -4.57
N ALA A 43 -28.47 -30.50 -3.31
CA ALA A 43 -27.70 -29.91 -2.23
C ALA A 43 -26.19 -30.08 -2.46
N GLU A 44 -25.76 -31.27 -2.88
CA GLU A 44 -24.36 -31.55 -3.23
C GLU A 44 -23.87 -30.67 -4.39
N LYS A 45 -24.64 -30.57 -5.48
CA LYS A 45 -24.30 -29.71 -6.62
C LYS A 45 -24.18 -28.25 -6.21
N LYS A 46 -25.17 -27.73 -5.47
CA LYS A 46 -25.16 -26.35 -4.99
C LYS A 46 -23.98 -26.09 -4.06
N HIS A 47 -23.64 -27.05 -3.21
CA HIS A 47 -22.49 -26.94 -2.32
C HIS A 47 -21.17 -26.94 -3.12
N ALA A 48 -21.03 -27.84 -4.10
CA ALA A 48 -19.86 -27.88 -4.98
C ALA A 48 -19.67 -26.59 -5.78
N GLU A 49 -20.75 -26.00 -6.31
CA GLU A 49 -20.73 -24.71 -6.99
C GLU A 49 -20.35 -23.56 -6.05
N THR A 50 -20.86 -23.58 -4.81
CA THR A 50 -20.51 -22.56 -3.81
C THR A 50 -19.04 -22.64 -3.43
N VAL A 51 -18.53 -23.86 -3.20
CA VAL A 51 -17.13 -24.10 -2.87
C VAL A 51 -16.22 -23.72 -4.03
N SER A 52 -16.57 -24.04 -5.28
CA SER A 52 -15.76 -23.66 -6.44
C SER A 52 -15.71 -22.15 -6.63
N ALA A 53 -16.83 -21.45 -6.47
CA ALA A 53 -16.89 -19.99 -6.50
C ALA A 53 -16.04 -19.35 -5.39
N GLU A 54 -16.06 -19.93 -4.19
CA GLU A 54 -15.25 -19.45 -3.06
C GLU A 54 -13.75 -19.68 -3.29
N ILE A 55 -13.36 -20.83 -3.85
CA ILE A 55 -11.97 -21.11 -4.23
C ILE A 55 -11.47 -20.09 -5.25
N GLU A 56 -12.25 -19.79 -6.29
CA GLU A 56 -11.86 -18.81 -7.31
C GLU A 56 -11.75 -17.39 -6.74
N ARG A 57 -12.65 -17.02 -5.83
CA ARG A 57 -12.56 -15.75 -5.09
C ARG A 57 -11.27 -15.68 -4.27
N LEU A 58 -10.97 -16.73 -3.51
CA LEU A 58 -9.75 -16.81 -2.70
C LEU A 58 -8.49 -16.76 -3.58
N ARG A 59 -8.46 -17.51 -4.69
CA ARG A 59 -7.36 -17.46 -5.66
C ARG A 59 -7.11 -16.06 -6.19
N THR A 60 -8.17 -15.37 -6.60
CA THR A 60 -8.07 -14.00 -7.12
C THR A 60 -7.55 -13.04 -6.06
N GLN A 61 -8.01 -13.20 -4.82
CA GLN A 61 -7.56 -12.40 -3.68
C GLN A 61 -6.08 -12.64 -3.36
N GLU A 62 -5.64 -13.90 -3.33
CA GLU A 62 -4.24 -14.28 -3.08
C GLU A 62 -3.30 -13.83 -4.21
N LEU A 63 -3.73 -13.93 -5.47
CA LEU A 63 -2.95 -13.39 -6.58
C LEU A 63 -2.82 -11.87 -6.48
N SER A 64 -3.91 -11.18 -6.16
CA SER A 64 -3.91 -9.72 -6.00
C SER A 64 -3.02 -9.28 -4.83
N SER A 65 -3.06 -10.00 -3.70
CA SER A 65 -2.20 -9.70 -2.55
C SER A 65 -0.73 -9.93 -2.89
N ALA A 66 -0.39 -11.05 -3.53
CA ALA A 66 0.96 -11.37 -3.97
C ALA A 66 1.51 -10.34 -4.97
N GLU A 67 0.68 -9.88 -5.92
CA GLU A 67 1.08 -8.82 -6.86
C GLU A 67 1.37 -7.50 -6.15
N ILE A 68 0.53 -7.11 -5.17
CA ILE A 68 0.73 -5.90 -4.38
C ILE A 68 2.03 -6.00 -3.57
N GLU A 69 2.28 -7.15 -2.95
CA GLU A 69 3.50 -7.39 -2.17
C GLU A 69 4.76 -7.37 -3.04
N ALA A 70 4.70 -7.98 -4.23
CA ALA A 70 5.79 -7.93 -5.21
C ALA A 70 6.07 -6.49 -5.65
N ARG A 71 5.02 -5.72 -6.00
CA ARG A 71 5.17 -4.30 -6.37
C ARG A 71 5.75 -3.47 -5.23
N LYS A 72 5.28 -3.70 -4.00
CA LYS A 72 5.80 -3.01 -2.80
C LYS A 72 7.28 -3.32 -2.59
N THR A 73 7.68 -4.57 -2.76
CA THR A 73 9.08 -4.99 -2.63
C THR A 73 9.97 -4.29 -3.65
N VAL A 74 9.53 -4.22 -4.92
CA VAL A 74 10.25 -3.49 -5.96
C VAL A 74 10.34 -1.99 -5.65
N LEU A 75 9.25 -1.35 -5.24
CA LEU A 75 9.23 0.06 -4.88
C LEU A 75 10.14 0.38 -3.69
N ASN A 76 10.15 -0.48 -2.67
CA ASN A 76 11.04 -0.33 -1.53
C ASN A 76 12.51 -0.43 -1.95
N ALA A 77 12.87 -1.43 -2.78
CA ALA A 77 14.22 -1.55 -3.30
C ALA A 77 14.65 -0.34 -4.16
N GLN A 78 13.72 0.22 -4.94
CA GLN A 78 13.97 1.46 -5.70
C GLN A 78 14.18 2.66 -4.77
N ASN A 79 13.36 2.81 -3.73
CA ASN A 79 13.53 3.86 -2.73
C ASN A 79 14.86 3.74 -1.98
N ASP A 80 15.29 2.54 -1.60
CA ASP A 80 16.58 2.31 -0.94
C ASP A 80 17.75 2.78 -1.81
N VAL A 81 17.69 2.53 -3.13
CA VAL A 81 18.71 3.00 -4.08
C VAL A 81 18.70 4.52 -4.19
N LEU A 82 17.51 5.13 -4.23
CA LEU A 82 17.34 6.58 -4.27
C LEU A 82 17.87 7.26 -3.00
N GLU A 83 17.62 6.67 -1.83
CA GLU A 83 18.14 7.17 -0.55
C GLU A 83 19.66 7.05 -0.44
N LYS A 84 20.24 5.94 -0.93
CA LYS A 84 21.70 5.78 -1.06
C LYS A 84 22.31 6.82 -1.99
N LEU A 85 21.63 7.16 -3.10
CA LEU A 85 22.10 8.22 -3.99
C LEU A 85 22.03 9.58 -3.30
N ARG A 86 20.93 9.89 -2.61
CA ARG A 86 20.75 11.15 -1.88
C ARG A 86 21.82 11.34 -0.81
N SER A 87 22.06 10.32 0.01
CA SER A 87 23.12 10.34 1.03
C SER A 87 24.51 10.49 0.40
N SER A 88 24.81 9.78 -0.68
CA SER A 88 26.09 9.92 -1.41
C SER A 88 26.30 11.34 -1.95
N VAL A 89 25.24 11.97 -2.45
CA VAL A 89 25.28 13.36 -2.92
C VAL A 89 25.51 14.33 -1.75
N LEU A 90 24.83 14.14 -0.62
CA LEU A 90 25.06 14.94 0.60
C LEU A 90 26.50 14.78 1.12
N ASP A 91 27.04 13.57 1.14
CA ASP A 91 28.43 13.31 1.50
C ASP A 91 29.42 14.01 0.54
N ALA A 92 29.12 14.02 -0.76
CA ALA A 92 29.90 14.75 -1.74
C ALA A 92 29.85 16.27 -1.49
N PHE A 93 28.70 16.81 -1.06
CA PHE A 93 28.59 18.20 -0.63
C PHE A 93 29.40 18.48 0.64
N GLY A 94 29.44 17.56 1.60
CA GLY A 94 30.28 17.65 2.79
C GLY A 94 31.79 17.69 2.48
N LYS A 95 32.22 17.00 1.42
CA LYS A 95 33.62 16.90 0.97
C LYS A 95 34.05 17.98 -0.04
N LEU A 96 33.19 18.97 -0.34
CA LEU A 96 33.52 20.03 -1.28
C LEU A 96 34.73 20.86 -0.83
N PRO A 97 35.65 21.23 -1.75
CA PRO A 97 36.75 22.13 -1.45
C PRO A 97 36.26 23.49 -0.94
N LYS A 98 36.93 24.05 0.08
CA LYS A 98 36.58 25.34 0.70
C LYS A 98 36.33 26.46 -0.33
N ALA A 99 37.16 26.59 -1.36
CA ALA A 99 37.00 27.62 -2.39
C ALA A 99 35.66 27.54 -3.16
N LYS A 100 35.19 26.33 -3.49
CA LYS A 100 33.90 26.15 -4.16
C LYS A 100 32.74 26.38 -3.20
N ARG A 101 32.88 25.91 -1.95
CA ARG A 101 31.91 26.12 -0.88
C ARG A 101 31.71 27.61 -0.59
N GLU A 102 32.80 28.37 -0.49
CA GLU A 102 32.76 29.83 -0.34
C GLU A 102 32.01 30.49 -1.51
N ALA A 103 32.35 30.16 -2.76
CA ALA A 103 31.67 30.75 -3.93
C ALA A 103 30.16 30.48 -3.96
N ILE A 104 29.73 29.28 -3.55
CA ILE A 104 28.31 28.91 -3.45
C ILE A 104 27.64 29.69 -2.32
N LEU A 105 28.28 29.79 -1.14
CA LEU A 105 27.78 30.58 -0.02
C LEU A 105 27.63 32.06 -0.39
N LYS A 106 28.57 32.64 -1.14
CA LYS A 106 28.44 34.04 -1.61
C LYS A 106 27.18 34.28 -2.44
N LYS A 107 26.86 33.35 -3.36
CA LYS A 107 25.65 33.45 -4.20
C LYS A 107 24.37 33.30 -3.36
N LEU A 108 24.33 32.29 -2.48
CA LEU A 108 23.19 32.08 -1.59
C LEU A 108 22.96 33.28 -0.68
N ILE A 109 24.04 33.87 -0.14
CA ILE A 109 23.95 35.09 0.69
C ILE A 109 23.42 36.27 -0.12
N ALA A 110 23.84 36.42 -1.39
CA ALA A 110 23.32 37.47 -2.26
C ALA A 110 21.81 37.30 -2.52
N GLU A 111 21.35 36.08 -2.81
CA GLU A 111 19.93 35.76 -2.95
C GLU A 111 19.15 36.05 -1.65
N ALA A 112 19.65 35.57 -0.51
CA ALA A 112 19.02 35.81 0.79
C ALA A 112 18.99 37.28 1.18
N SER A 113 20.02 38.06 0.86
CA SER A 113 20.08 39.50 1.12
C SER A 113 19.09 40.31 0.28
N GLY A 114 18.64 39.76 -0.85
CA GLY A 114 17.57 40.34 -1.66
C GLY A 114 16.18 40.18 -1.05
N GLU A 115 15.96 39.13 -0.24
CA GLU A 115 14.68 38.85 0.42
C GLU A 115 14.64 39.37 1.87
N ILE A 116 15.75 39.26 2.61
CA ILE A 116 15.86 39.71 4.01
C ILE A 116 17.11 40.59 4.14
N PRO A 117 16.99 41.94 4.12
CA PRO A 117 18.13 42.85 4.18
C PRO A 117 18.78 42.96 5.57
N THR A 118 18.05 42.70 6.67
CA THR A 118 18.58 42.66 8.05
C THR A 118 17.98 41.50 8.84
N GLY A 119 18.79 40.86 9.70
CA GLY A 119 18.36 39.65 10.39
C GLY A 119 19.47 38.90 11.15
N THR A 120 19.10 37.75 11.70
CA THR A 120 20.00 36.81 12.37
C THR A 120 20.33 35.64 11.43
N ILE A 121 21.62 35.41 11.17
CA ILE A 121 22.10 34.28 10.36
C ILE A 121 22.62 33.18 11.28
N ARG A 122 22.11 31.95 11.10
CA ARG A 122 22.62 30.73 11.73
C ARG A 122 23.25 29.85 10.67
N CYS A 123 24.49 29.43 10.86
CA CYS A 123 25.24 28.65 9.87
C CYS A 123 25.97 27.47 10.49
N ALA A 124 26.45 26.56 9.63
CA ALA A 124 27.30 25.45 10.05
C ALA A 124 28.59 25.94 10.68
N LYS A 125 29.09 25.25 11.71
CA LYS A 125 30.35 25.60 12.42
C LYS A 125 31.54 25.82 11.48
N ALA A 126 31.60 25.08 10.37
CA ALA A 126 32.66 25.17 9.36
C ALA A 126 32.60 26.44 8.50
N ASP A 127 31.42 27.09 8.41
CA ASP A 127 31.16 28.23 7.55
C ASP A 127 31.10 29.57 8.31
N VAL A 128 31.14 29.53 9.65
CA VAL A 128 31.02 30.72 10.52
C VAL A 128 32.03 31.81 10.16
N GLU A 129 33.30 31.46 9.95
CA GLU A 129 34.35 32.43 9.62
C GLU A 129 34.15 33.07 8.24
N THR A 130 33.66 32.28 7.27
CA THR A 130 33.39 32.73 5.91
C THR A 130 32.19 33.67 5.89
N VAL A 131 31.09 33.26 6.50
CA VAL A 131 29.85 34.04 6.58
C VAL A 131 30.09 35.35 7.34
N LYS A 132 30.82 35.32 8.46
CA LYS A 132 31.16 36.52 9.24
C LYS A 132 31.97 37.56 8.46
N LYS A 133 32.79 37.14 7.48
CA LYS A 133 33.54 38.04 6.60
C LYS A 133 32.69 38.60 5.44
N LEU A 134 31.60 37.91 5.11
CA LEU A 134 30.80 38.16 3.91
C LEU A 134 29.55 38.99 4.17
N VAL A 135 29.06 39.05 5.41
CA VAL A 135 27.79 39.69 5.72
C VAL A 135 27.82 40.46 7.05
N LYS A 136 27.05 41.55 7.12
CA LYS A 136 26.89 42.41 8.32
C LYS A 136 25.71 42.00 9.22
N TYR A 137 25.27 40.74 9.15
CA TYR A 137 24.12 40.26 9.91
C TYR A 137 24.52 39.80 11.31
N THR A 138 23.56 39.76 12.24
CA THR A 138 23.77 39.23 13.59
C THR A 138 23.97 37.71 13.49
N MET A 139 25.08 37.19 14.01
CA MET A 139 25.32 35.74 13.99
C MET A 139 24.57 35.08 15.15
N GLY A 140 23.68 34.14 14.85
CA GLY A 140 23.03 33.29 15.84
C GLY A 140 23.82 32.01 16.14
N ASP A 141 23.24 31.13 16.94
CA ASP A 141 23.88 29.87 17.33
C ASP A 141 24.24 28.98 16.13
N PRO A 142 25.41 28.34 16.13
CA PRO A 142 25.81 27.42 15.06
C PRO A 142 24.87 26.22 14.99
N ILE A 143 24.46 25.84 13.77
CA ILE A 143 23.63 24.67 13.53
C ILE A 143 24.52 23.51 13.10
N ASP A 144 24.15 22.28 13.47
CA ASP A 144 24.76 21.08 12.92
C ASP A 144 24.15 20.79 11.55
N SER A 145 24.81 21.25 10.48
CA SER A 145 24.38 21.02 9.11
C SER A 145 25.58 20.78 8.19
N THR A 146 25.37 19.97 7.16
CA THR A 146 26.40 19.63 6.16
C THR A 146 26.92 20.89 5.45
N GLY A 147 26.04 21.89 5.29
CA GLY A 147 26.37 23.25 4.90
C GLY A 147 25.13 24.10 4.57
N GLY A 148 25.37 25.39 4.35
CA GLY A 148 24.34 26.41 4.16
C GLY A 148 24.03 27.19 5.43
N PHE A 149 22.97 27.99 5.39
CA PHE A 149 22.60 28.87 6.49
C PHE A 149 21.09 29.09 6.53
N ILE A 150 20.60 29.51 7.70
CA ILE A 150 19.23 29.94 7.91
C ILE A 150 19.28 31.42 8.26
N VAL A 151 18.45 32.23 7.59
CA VAL A 151 18.29 33.65 7.89
C VAL A 151 16.93 33.87 8.51
N THR A 152 16.90 34.51 9.68
CA THR A 152 15.65 34.94 10.32
C THR A 152 15.63 36.47 10.34
N SER A 153 14.53 37.08 9.91
CA SER A 153 14.34 38.54 10.00
C SER A 153 14.45 39.02 11.46
N GLU A 154 14.81 40.29 11.69
CA GLU A 154 14.90 40.88 13.04
C GLU A 154 13.60 40.76 13.84
N ASP A 155 12.46 40.81 13.14
CA ASP A 155 11.11 40.68 13.74
C ASP A 155 10.69 39.22 13.98
N GLY A 156 11.51 38.24 13.59
CA GLY A 156 11.20 36.80 13.72
C GLY A 156 10.06 36.29 12.83
N SER A 157 9.46 37.15 12.01
CA SER A 157 8.29 36.87 11.17
C SER A 157 8.59 36.02 9.94
N VAL A 158 9.82 36.09 9.42
CA VAL A 158 10.24 35.37 8.21
C VAL A 158 11.54 34.63 8.50
N THR A 159 11.53 33.32 8.23
CA THR A 159 12.72 32.47 8.29
C THR A 159 12.94 31.84 6.91
N LEU A 160 14.11 32.10 6.34
CA LEU A 160 14.53 31.58 5.05
C LEU A 160 15.59 30.49 5.27
N ASP A 161 15.27 29.28 4.83
CA ASP A 161 16.14 28.12 4.94
C ASP A 161 16.95 27.92 3.65
N MET A 162 18.22 28.33 3.68
CA MET A 162 19.18 28.19 2.59
C MET A 162 20.17 27.03 2.86
N ARG A 163 19.73 25.99 3.58
CA ARG A 163 20.53 24.75 3.73
C ARG A 163 20.67 24.02 2.41
N PHE A 164 21.84 23.39 2.22
CA PHE A 164 22.07 22.54 1.05
C PHE A 164 21.10 21.35 1.01
N GLU A 165 20.70 20.84 2.17
CA GLU A 165 19.70 19.77 2.32
C GLU A 165 18.34 20.20 1.76
N THR A 166 17.85 21.38 2.13
CA THR A 166 16.55 21.91 1.69
C THR A 166 16.54 22.20 0.19
N LYS A 167 17.63 22.77 -0.35
CA LYS A 167 17.73 23.02 -1.79
C LYS A 167 17.85 21.71 -2.58
N LEU A 168 18.61 20.74 -2.07
CA LEU A 168 18.71 19.41 -2.66
C LEU A 168 17.34 18.74 -2.66
N GLU A 169 16.56 18.86 -1.59
CA GLU A 169 15.21 18.30 -1.51
C GLU A 169 14.25 18.92 -2.54
N ASN A 170 14.29 20.23 -2.72
CA ASN A 170 13.48 20.91 -3.72
C ASN A 170 13.82 20.44 -5.14
N ILE A 171 15.11 20.42 -5.49
CA ILE A 171 15.60 19.92 -6.79
C ILE A 171 15.24 18.43 -6.95
N TRP A 172 15.35 17.65 -5.88
CA TRP A 172 15.02 16.23 -5.88
C TRP A 172 13.53 16.01 -6.16
N ASN A 173 12.64 16.77 -5.54
CA ASN A 173 11.20 16.68 -5.77
C ASN A 173 10.81 17.13 -7.18
N GLU A 174 11.46 18.17 -7.72
CA GLU A 174 11.24 18.65 -9.09
C GLU A 174 11.73 17.65 -10.15
N HIS A 175 12.89 17.01 -9.92
CA HIS A 175 13.52 16.12 -10.89
C HIS A 175 13.38 14.62 -10.57
N LEU A 176 12.57 14.25 -9.57
CA LEU A 176 12.41 12.84 -9.15
C LEU A 176 12.04 11.95 -10.33
N ARG A 177 11.15 12.44 -11.20
CA ARG A 177 10.71 11.71 -12.40
C ARG A 177 11.88 11.45 -13.37
N ASP A 178 12.72 12.45 -13.60
CA ASP A 178 13.88 12.33 -14.50
C ASP A 178 14.97 11.42 -13.92
N ILE A 179 15.22 11.53 -12.61
CA ILE A 179 16.16 10.69 -11.87
C ILE A 179 15.70 9.23 -11.92
N THR A 180 14.41 8.99 -11.67
CA THR A 180 13.80 7.66 -11.72
C THR A 180 13.89 7.05 -13.12
N LYS A 181 13.57 7.84 -14.16
CA LYS A 181 13.71 7.42 -15.57
C LYS A 181 15.15 7.03 -15.93
N ARG A 182 16.14 7.80 -15.48
CA ARG A 182 17.55 7.50 -15.76
C ARG A 182 18.09 6.29 -15.01
N LEU A 183 17.65 6.07 -13.77
CA LEU A 183 18.15 4.99 -12.92
C LEU A 183 17.49 3.64 -13.21
N PHE A 184 16.19 3.64 -13.46
CA PHE A 184 15.39 2.41 -13.57
C PHE A 184 14.85 2.17 -14.98
N GLY A 185 15.15 3.06 -15.93
CA GLY A 185 14.62 3.01 -17.30
C GLY A 185 13.18 3.53 -17.41
N GLU A 186 12.74 3.78 -18.63
CA GLU A 186 11.31 4.00 -18.90
C GLU A 186 10.56 2.66 -18.82
N LYS A 187 9.50 2.63 -18.02
CA LYS A 187 8.36 1.76 -18.29
C LYS A 187 7.42 2.49 -19.23
#